data_AF-A0A532AG41-F1
#
_entry.id   AF-A0A532AG41-F1
#
_cell.length_a   1.000
_cell.length_b   1.000
_cell.length_c   1.000
_cell.angle_alpha   90.00
_cell.angle_beta   90.00
_cell.angle_gamma   90.00
#
_symmetry.space_group_name_H-M   'P 1'
#
loop_
_entity.id
_entity.type
_entity.pdbx_description
1 polymer ?
#
loop_
_entity_poly.entity_id
_entity_poly.type
_entity_poly.pdbx_seq_one_letter_code
_entity_poly.pdbx_strand_id
1 'polypeptide(L)'
;GEEVAEYQGAYKITQGLLQEFGPRRVVDTPITEHGFAGVGVGAAMAGLKPIVEFMTFNFAMQAIDQIINSAAKTLYMSGGQ
;
A
#
# COMPACT_ATOMS: atom_id res chain seq x y z
N GLY A 1 -5.20 0.10 2.12
CA GLY A 1 -5.53 1.32 1.36
C GLY A 1 -6.74 1.94 2.03
N GLU A 2 -6.99 3.21 1.80
CA GLU A 2 -8.19 3.84 2.34
C GLU A 2 -9.42 3.35 1.56
N GLU A 3 -10.44 2.89 2.29
CA GLU A 3 -11.75 2.50 1.72
C GLU A 3 -11.72 1.35 0.69
N VAL A 4 -10.69 0.50 0.71
CA VAL A 4 -10.51 -0.60 -0.26
C VAL A 4 -11.29 -1.87 0.09
N ALA A 5 -11.79 -2.01 1.33
CA ALA A 5 -12.40 -3.24 1.83
C ALA A 5 -13.92 -3.10 2.03
N GLU A 6 -14.39 -2.47 3.12
CA GLU A 6 -15.83 -2.42 3.42
C GLU A 6 -16.59 -1.45 2.51
N TYR A 7 -15.93 -0.36 2.08
CA TYR A 7 -16.50 0.65 1.21
C TYR A 7 -16.47 0.27 -0.29
N GLN A 8 -15.91 -0.90 -0.62
CA GLN A 8 -15.79 -1.41 -2.01
C GLN A 8 -14.97 -0.51 -2.95
N GLY A 9 -14.07 0.32 -2.41
CA GLY A 9 -13.18 1.21 -3.16
C GLY A 9 -13.77 2.60 -3.34
N ALA A 10 -12.97 3.64 -3.09
CA ALA A 10 -13.35 5.05 -3.27
C ALA A 10 -13.88 5.35 -4.69
N TYR A 11 -13.35 4.65 -5.70
CA TYR A 11 -13.79 4.73 -7.10
C TYR A 11 -14.39 3.42 -7.63
N LYS A 12 -14.77 2.48 -6.74
CA LYS A 12 -15.26 1.14 -7.08
C LYS A 12 -14.28 0.23 -7.82
N ILE A 13 -13.00 0.57 -7.86
CA ILE A 13 -11.95 -0.22 -8.53
C ILE A 13 -11.74 -1.56 -7.82
N THR A 14 -11.86 -1.56 -6.49
CA THR A 14 -11.64 -2.73 -5.62
C THR A 14 -12.92 -3.42 -5.19
N GLN A 15 -14.03 -3.16 -5.90
CA GLN A 15 -15.34 -3.74 -5.60
C GLN A 15 -15.31 -5.27 -5.69
N GLY A 16 -15.83 -5.96 -4.67
CA GLY A 16 -15.93 -7.42 -4.63
C GLY A 16 -14.67 -8.14 -4.13
N LEU A 17 -13.51 -7.47 -4.06
CA LEU A 17 -12.26 -8.12 -3.67
C LEU A 17 -12.27 -8.58 -2.21
N LEU A 18 -12.91 -7.83 -1.31
CA LEU A 18 -13.04 -8.24 0.09
C LEU A 18 -13.88 -9.51 0.22
N GLN A 19 -14.97 -9.63 -0.53
CA GLN A 19 -15.84 -10.80 -0.51
C GLN A 19 -15.15 -12.03 -1.11
N GLU A 20 -14.34 -11.85 -2.15
CA GLU A 20 -13.63 -12.94 -2.82
C GLU A 20 -12.40 -13.43 -2.04
N PHE A 21 -11.56 -12.51 -1.54
CA PHE A 21 -10.26 -12.84 -0.95
C PHE A 21 -10.20 -12.73 0.57
N GLY A 22 -11.23 -12.15 1.19
CA GLY A 22 -11.35 -12.01 2.63
C GLY A 22 -10.47 -10.92 3.26
N PRO A 23 -10.68 -10.65 4.55
CA PRO A 23 -10.08 -9.52 5.27
C PRO A 23 -8.57 -9.66 5.51
N ARG A 24 -7.99 -10.85 5.29
CA ARG A 24 -6.54 -11.05 5.38
C ARG A 24 -5.79 -10.56 4.14
N ARG A 25 -6.50 -10.37 3.02
CA ARG A 25 -5.94 -9.99 1.71
C ARG A 25 -6.31 -8.58 1.31
N VAL A 26 -7.50 -8.13 1.70
CA VAL A 26 -7.99 -6.77 1.46
C VAL A 26 -8.15 -6.09 2.81
N VAL A 27 -7.33 -5.07 3.06
CA VAL A 27 -7.20 -4.41 4.36
C VAL A 27 -7.45 -2.92 4.23
N ASP A 28 -8.48 -2.45 4.94
CA ASP A 28 -8.72 -1.02 5.14
C ASP A 28 -7.71 -0.44 6.11
N THR A 29 -7.15 0.71 5.74
CA THR A 29 -6.15 1.42 6.54
C THR A 29 -6.70 2.76 7.03
N PRO A 30 -6.24 3.26 8.20
CA PRO A 30 -6.50 4.63 8.60
C PRO A 30 -5.96 5.64 7.57
N ILE A 31 -6.46 6.89 7.63
CA ILE A 31 -6.00 8.01 6.79
C ILE A 31 -4.60 8.43 7.24
N THR A 32 -3.60 7.67 6.80
CA THR A 32 -2.19 7.85 7.17
C THR A 32 -1.31 7.25 6.09
N GLU A 33 -1.19 7.97 4.99
CA GLU A 33 -0.50 7.57 3.76
C GLU A 33 0.94 7.18 4.00
N HIS A 34 1.64 7.97 4.82
CA HIS A 34 3.02 7.65 5.19
C HIS A 34 3.13 6.32 5.96
N GLY A 35 2.19 6.07 6.86
CA GLY A 35 2.18 4.88 7.71
C GLY A 35 1.92 3.61 6.92
N PHE A 36 0.81 3.55 6.17
CA PHE A 36 0.49 2.35 5.42
C PHE A 36 1.44 2.11 4.24
N ALA A 37 2.01 3.17 3.64
CA ALA A 37 3.04 3.00 2.64
C ALA A 37 4.31 2.35 3.23
N GLY A 38 4.74 2.80 4.43
CA GLY A 38 5.86 2.17 5.13
C GLY A 38 5.60 0.71 5.50
N VAL A 39 4.39 0.39 5.98
CA VAL A 39 3.99 -1.01 6.24
C VAL A 39 3.99 -1.83 4.95
N GLY A 40 3.52 -1.25 3.84
CA GLY A 40 3.58 -1.88 2.52
C GLY A 40 5.01 -2.16 2.07
N VAL A 41 5.93 -1.20 2.21
CA VAL A 41 7.35 -1.40 1.89
C VAL A 41 7.96 -2.48 2.78
N GLY A 42 7.71 -2.45 4.09
CA GLY A 42 8.19 -3.47 5.02
C GLY A 42 7.66 -4.88 4.70
N ALA A 43 6.37 -4.99 4.34
CA ALA A 43 5.79 -6.25 3.89
C ALA A 43 6.43 -6.76 2.58
N ALA A 44 6.77 -5.85 1.66
CA ALA A 44 7.50 -6.19 0.44
C ALA A 44 8.92 -6.70 0.74
N MET A 45 9.62 -6.05 1.68
CA MET A 45 10.94 -6.49 2.16
C MET A 45 10.89 -7.86 2.86
N ALA A 46 9.77 -8.18 3.53
CA ALA A 46 9.52 -9.50 4.13
C ALA A 46 9.15 -10.59 3.09
N GLY A 47 9.11 -10.27 1.79
CA GLY A 47 8.84 -11.20 0.70
C GLY A 47 7.38 -11.30 0.27
N LEU A 48 6.48 -10.48 0.82
CA LEU A 48 5.11 -10.38 0.33
C LEU A 48 5.04 -9.48 -0.93
N LYS A 49 3.90 -9.51 -1.62
CA LYS A 49 3.61 -8.66 -2.79
C LYS A 49 2.43 -7.74 -2.48
N PRO A 50 2.62 -6.70 -1.64
CA PRO A 50 1.54 -5.80 -1.27
C PRO A 50 1.17 -4.88 -2.43
N ILE A 51 -0.13 -4.63 -2.58
CA ILE A 51 -0.67 -3.60 -3.47
C ILE A 51 -1.18 -2.48 -2.57
N VAL A 52 -0.56 -1.32 -2.66
CA VAL A 52 -0.90 -0.14 -1.86
C VAL A 52 -1.66 0.85 -2.73
N GLU A 53 -2.91 1.13 -2.37
CA GLU A 53 -3.77 2.10 -3.05
C GLU A 53 -3.72 3.46 -2.34
N PHE A 54 -3.48 4.52 -3.10
CA PHE A 54 -3.69 5.90 -2.68
C PHE A 54 -4.96 6.42 -3.35
N MET A 55 -5.83 7.08 -2.60
CA MET A 55 -7.10 7.61 -3.13
C MET A 55 -6.86 8.56 -4.32
N THR A 56 -5.86 9.44 -4.21
CA THR A 56 -5.31 10.17 -5.36
C THR A 56 -3.79 10.31 -5.20
N PHE A 57 -3.08 10.50 -6.31
CA PHE A 57 -1.63 10.73 -6.26
C PHE A 57 -1.23 12.02 -5.54
N ASN A 58 -2.16 12.96 -5.31
CA ASN A 58 -1.89 14.13 -4.48
C ASN A 58 -1.49 13.73 -3.06
N PHE A 59 -2.11 12.69 -2.52
CA PHE A 59 -1.84 12.17 -1.18
C PHE A 59 -0.59 11.29 -1.12
N ALA A 60 -0.18 10.70 -2.25
CA ALA A 60 1.09 9.99 -2.35
C ALA A 60 2.30 10.89 -2.04
N MET A 61 2.17 12.21 -2.18
CA MET A 61 3.22 13.16 -1.77
C MET A 61 3.54 13.08 -0.28
N GLN A 62 2.58 12.75 0.59
CA GLN A 62 2.84 12.56 2.02
C GLN A 62 3.68 11.30 2.31
N ALA A 63 3.56 10.29 1.45
CA ALA A 63 4.25 9.02 1.55
C ALA A 63 5.51 8.93 0.67
N ILE A 64 5.89 10.02 -0.02
CA ILE A 64 6.93 10.00 -1.05
C ILE A 64 8.29 9.56 -0.52
N ASP A 65 8.59 9.83 0.75
CA ASP A 65 9.81 9.38 1.41
C ASP A 65 9.88 7.84 1.46
N GLN A 66 8.79 7.16 1.82
CA GLN A 66 8.71 5.69 1.79
C GLN A 66 8.83 5.14 0.37
N ILE A 67 8.23 5.81 -0.62
CA ILE A 67 8.28 5.39 -2.02
C ILE A 67 9.72 5.49 -2.57
N ILE A 68 10.38 6.61 -2.32
CA ILE A 68 11.67 6.90 -2.96
C ILE A 68 12.84 6.37 -2.15
N ASN A 69 12.91 6.69 -0.85
CA ASN A 69 14.07 6.33 -0.03
C ASN A 69 13.99 4.88 0.43
N SER A 70 12.83 4.43 0.91
CA SER A 70 12.68 3.07 1.46
C SER A 70 12.39 2.01 0.39
N ALA A 71 11.65 2.31 -0.67
CA ALA A 71 11.32 1.32 -1.70
C ALA A 71 12.30 1.35 -2.88
N ALA A 72 12.40 2.49 -3.59
CA ALA A 72 13.10 2.56 -4.87
C ALA A 72 14.63 2.38 -4.75
N LYS A 73 15.25 2.95 -3.72
CA LYS A 73 16.72 2.91 -3.55
C LYS A 73 17.22 1.66 -2.85
N THR A 74 16.39 0.98 -2.07
CA THR A 74 16.85 -0.08 -1.17
C THR A 74 17.53 -1.23 -1.89
N LEU A 75 16.99 -1.70 -3.02
CA LEU A 75 17.63 -2.77 -3.81
C LEU A 75 19.04 -2.41 -4.28
N TYR A 76 19.26 -1.15 -4.63
CA TYR A 76 20.59 -0.69 -5.04
C TYR A 76 21.51 -0.51 -3.83
N MET A 77 21.01 0.07 -2.74
CA MET A 77 21.80 0.32 -1.52
C MET A 77 22.18 -0.96 -0.77
N SER A 78 21.37 -2.01 -0.85
CA SER A 78 21.63 -3.32 -0.25
C SER A 78 22.57 -4.20 -1.08
N GLY A 79 23.00 -3.74 -2.26
CA GLY A 79 23.82 -4.55 -3.17
C GLY A 79 23.04 -5.66 -3.87
N GLY A 80 21.73 -5.47 -4.10
CA GLY A 80 20.86 -6.41 -4.81
C GLY A 80 20.18 -7.46 -3.92
N GLN A 81 20.15 -7.25 -2.60
CA GLN A 81 19.48 -8.10 -1.61
C GLN A 81 18.20 -7.46 -1.07
#